data_AF-A0A6G7X4E6-F1
#
_entry.id   AF-A0A6G7X4E6-F1
#
_cell.length_a   1.000
_cell.length_b   1.000
_cell.length_c   1.000
_cell.angle_alpha   90.00
_cell.angle_beta   90.00
_cell.angle_gamma   90.00
#
_symmetry.space_group_name_H-M   'P 1'
#
loop_
_entity.id
_entity.type
_entity.pdbx_description
1 polymer ?
#
loop_
_entity_poly.entity_id
_entity_poly.type
_entity_poly.pdbx_seq_one_letter_code
_entity_poly.pdbx_strand_id
1 'polypeptide(L)'
;MQVKIINKSAHSLPEYATEYSAGLDLRANIDEDIVLKPLERKLIPTGLFIELPKGYEAQIRPRSGLALKHGLTVLNSPGTIDADYRGEIRVILVNLSSEPFTIQNGERICQMVIAAHATVEWEEVDTIDETTRGAGGFGHTGK
;
A
#
# COMPACT_ATOMS: atom_id res chain seq x y z
N MET A 1 -4.81 -9.82 -17.00
CA MET A 1 -5.57 -10.12 -15.76
C MET A 1 -6.68 -9.09 -15.63
N GLN A 2 -7.86 -9.47 -15.15
CA GLN A 2 -8.95 -8.55 -14.83
C GLN A 2 -9.28 -8.68 -13.33
N VAL A 3 -9.49 -7.55 -12.66
CA VAL A 3 -9.86 -7.46 -11.24
C VAL A 3 -11.26 -6.85 -11.18
N LYS A 4 -12.20 -7.49 -10.48
CA LYS A 4 -13.53 -6.90 -10.31
C LYS A 4 -13.42 -5.80 -9.25
N ILE A 5 -14.09 -4.68 -9.50
CA ILE A 5 -14.05 -3.51 -8.63
C ILE A 5 -15.44 -2.91 -8.48
N ILE A 6 -15.79 -2.52 -7.26
CA ILE A 6 -16.94 -1.66 -6.96
C ILE A 6 -16.36 -0.31 -6.55
N ASN A 7 -16.83 0.76 -7.20
CA ASN A 7 -16.48 2.13 -6.86
C ASN A 7 -17.70 2.84 -6.29
N LYS A 8 -17.64 3.19 -5.01
CA LYS A 8 -18.64 4.00 -4.30
C LYS A 8 -18.18 5.43 -4.05
N SER A 9 -17.00 5.81 -4.54
CA SER A 9 -16.52 7.19 -4.47
C SER A 9 -17.14 8.04 -5.58
N ALA A 10 -17.00 9.37 -5.45
CA ALA A 10 -17.33 10.31 -6.51
C ALA A 10 -16.24 10.42 -7.60
N HIS A 11 -15.14 9.67 -7.47
CA HIS A 11 -13.95 9.78 -8.32
C HIS A 11 -13.92 8.70 -9.39
N SER A 12 -13.19 8.97 -10.48
CA SER A 12 -12.93 7.96 -11.53
C SER A 12 -12.20 6.74 -10.96
N LEU A 13 -12.31 5.61 -11.66
CA LEU A 13 -11.52 4.43 -11.32
C LEU A 13 -10.01 4.76 -11.38
N PRO A 14 -9.18 4.12 -10.54
CA PRO A 14 -7.73 4.23 -10.64
C PRO A 14 -7.24 3.77 -12.01
N GLU A 15 -6.25 4.48 -12.55
CA GLU A 15 -5.64 4.18 -13.84
C GLU A 15 -4.11 4.23 -13.74
N TYR A 16 -3.44 3.53 -14.66
CA TYR A 16 -1.99 3.59 -14.76
C TYR A 16 -1.62 4.94 -15.37
N ALA A 17 -0.86 5.75 -14.64
CA ALA A 17 -0.54 7.11 -15.06
C ALA A 17 0.31 7.17 -16.34
N THR A 18 1.09 6.13 -16.60
CA THR A 18 1.90 5.95 -17.82
C THR A 18 1.90 4.48 -18.23
N GLU A 19 2.29 4.21 -19.48
CA GLU A 19 2.37 2.86 -20.05
C GLU A 19 3.15 1.86 -19.17
N TYR A 20 4.23 2.33 -18.53
CA TYR A 20 5.12 1.48 -17.72
C TYR A 20 4.94 1.69 -16.21
N SER A 21 3.86 2.35 -15.78
CA SER A 21 3.58 2.53 -14.35
C SER A 21 3.30 1.18 -13.69
N ALA A 22 3.98 0.87 -12.60
CA ALA A 22 3.74 -0.36 -11.83
C ALA A 22 2.47 -0.30 -10.97
N GLY A 23 2.09 0.90 -10.54
CA GLY A 23 0.98 1.13 -9.61
C GLY A 23 -0.08 2.09 -10.13
N LEU A 24 -1.26 2.00 -9.50
CA LEU A 24 -2.44 2.81 -9.75
C LEU A 24 -2.61 3.79 -8.58
N ASP A 25 -2.68 5.10 -8.85
CA ASP A 25 -2.89 6.09 -7.78
C ASP A 25 -4.31 5.94 -7.19
N LEU A 26 -4.42 5.82 -5.86
CA LEU A 26 -5.71 5.80 -5.16
C LEU A 26 -6.01 7.17 -4.55
N ARG A 27 -7.29 7.53 -4.55
CA ARG A 27 -7.76 8.83 -4.08
C ARG A 27 -8.45 8.71 -2.72
N ALA A 28 -8.32 9.75 -1.90
CA ALA A 28 -9.12 9.91 -0.69
C ALA A 28 -10.59 10.12 -1.08
N ASN A 29 -11.50 9.41 -0.43
CA ASN A 29 -12.95 9.56 -0.57
C ASN A 29 -13.55 10.00 0.76
N ILE A 30 -13.44 11.29 1.06
CA ILE A 30 -13.77 11.90 2.36
C ILE A 30 -14.77 13.05 2.15
N ASP A 31 -15.66 13.26 3.11
CA ASP A 31 -16.67 14.33 3.04
C ASP A 31 -16.13 15.69 3.47
N GLU A 32 -15.15 15.70 4.38
CA GLU A 32 -14.50 16.89 4.92
C GLU A 32 -12.98 16.74 4.89
N ASP A 33 -12.26 17.86 4.81
CA ASP A 33 -10.81 17.89 4.86
C ASP A 33 -10.28 17.28 6.15
N ILE A 34 -9.27 16.40 6.04
CA ILE A 34 -8.64 15.75 7.19
C ILE A 34 -7.25 16.34 7.39
N VAL A 35 -7.03 16.98 8.53
CA VAL A 35 -5.69 17.44 8.93
C VAL A 35 -4.95 16.33 9.67
N LEU A 36 -3.80 15.94 9.14
CA LEU A 36 -2.82 15.07 9.80
C LEU A 36 -1.73 15.93 10.45
N LYS A 37 -1.74 16.01 11.78
CA LYS A 37 -0.66 16.65 12.55
C LYS A 37 0.63 15.82 12.50
N PRO A 38 1.79 16.42 12.84
CA PRO A 38 3.03 15.67 13.04
C PRO A 38 2.84 14.44 13.93
N LEU A 39 3.33 13.29 13.46
CA LEU A 39 3.22 11.96 14.08
C LEU A 39 1.79 11.41 14.24
N GLU A 40 0.78 12.11 13.71
CA GLU A 40 -0.59 11.62 13.69
C GLU A 40 -0.79 10.59 12.56
N ARG A 41 -1.71 9.65 12.79
CA ARG A 41 -2.15 8.68 11.81
C ARG A 41 -3.67 8.67 11.71
N LYS A 42 -4.19 8.48 10.50
CA LYS A 42 -5.62 8.37 10.22
C LYS A 42 -5.86 7.24 9.22
N LEU A 43 -7.05 6.65 9.34
CA LEU A 43 -7.55 5.68 8.37
C LEU A 43 -8.36 6.43 7.31
N ILE A 44 -7.85 6.49 6.08
CA ILE A 44 -8.43 7.27 4.99
C ILE A 44 -9.21 6.33 4.06
N PRO A 45 -10.53 6.50 3.91
CA PRO A 45 -11.34 5.74 2.97
C PRO A 45 -11.01 6.08 1.52
N THR A 46 -11.19 5.10 0.62
CA THR A 46 -11.02 5.27 -0.84
C THR A 46 -12.33 5.10 -1.60
N GLY A 47 -13.37 4.53 -0.98
CA GLY A 47 -14.62 4.15 -1.64
C GLY A 47 -14.48 2.96 -2.59
N LEU A 48 -13.33 2.29 -2.62
CA LEU A 48 -13.06 1.17 -3.55
C LEU A 48 -13.13 -0.17 -2.82
N PHE A 49 -13.69 -1.15 -3.51
CA PHE A 49 -13.78 -2.55 -3.08
C PHE A 49 -13.35 -3.42 -4.24
N ILE A 50 -12.49 -4.41 -4.00
CA ILE A 50 -11.95 -5.25 -5.08
C ILE A 50 -12.14 -6.74 -4.79
N GLU A 51 -12.10 -7.52 -5.85
CA GLU A 51 -12.00 -8.97 -5.82
C GLU A 51 -10.79 -9.38 -6.65
N LEU A 52 -9.74 -9.83 -5.96
CA LEU A 52 -8.53 -10.31 -6.62
C LEU A 52 -8.65 -11.82 -6.90
N PRO A 53 -8.01 -12.31 -7.98
CA PRO A 53 -7.84 -13.74 -8.18
C PRO A 53 -6.93 -14.34 -7.11
N LYS A 54 -7.16 -15.62 -6.77
CA LYS A 54 -6.28 -16.40 -5.87
C LYS A 54 -4.83 -16.37 -6.39
N GLY A 55 -3.87 -16.24 -5.48
CA GLY A 55 -2.43 -16.15 -5.78
C GLY A 55 -1.96 -14.72 -6.07
N TYR A 56 -2.81 -13.73 -5.83
CA TYR A 56 -2.48 -12.32 -5.95
C TYR A 56 -2.89 -11.55 -4.69
N GLU A 57 -2.09 -10.54 -4.35
CA GLU A 57 -2.42 -9.51 -3.36
C GLU A 57 -2.40 -8.14 -4.03
N ALA A 58 -3.06 -7.16 -3.42
CA ALA A 58 -2.82 -5.75 -3.74
C ALA A 58 -1.97 -5.10 -2.64
N GLN A 59 -0.87 -4.48 -3.06
CA GLN A 59 0.06 -3.80 -2.18
C GLN A 59 -0.17 -2.28 -2.23
N ILE A 60 -0.57 -1.72 -1.09
CA ILE A 60 -0.76 -0.28 -0.90
C ILE A 60 0.57 0.34 -0.48
N ARG A 61 1.12 1.20 -1.35
CA ARG A 61 2.44 1.80 -1.20
C ARG A 61 2.37 3.33 -1.15
N PRO A 62 3.33 4.00 -0.48
CA PRO A 62 3.46 5.45 -0.50
C PRO A 62 3.73 5.98 -1.91
N ARG A 63 3.31 7.23 -2.17
CA ARG A 63 3.73 7.99 -3.35
C ARG A 63 5.01 8.73 -3.02
N SER A 64 6.05 8.60 -3.84
CA SER A 64 7.37 9.19 -3.58
C SER A 64 7.32 10.71 -3.40
N GLY A 65 6.47 11.40 -4.17
CA GLY A 65 6.26 12.84 -4.07
C GLY A 65 5.71 13.27 -2.70
N LEU A 66 4.72 12.55 -2.17
CA LEU A 66 4.16 12.83 -0.84
C LEU A 66 5.16 12.51 0.28
N ALA A 67 5.89 11.40 0.13
CA ALA A 67 6.91 11.00 1.10
C ALA A 67 8.05 12.03 1.19
N LEU A 68 8.62 12.43 0.05
CA LEU A 68 9.76 13.36 0.03
C LEU A 68 9.37 14.79 0.41
N LYS A 69 8.24 15.30 -0.11
CA LYS A 69 7.88 16.72 0.05
C LYS A 69 7.09 17.03 1.32
N HIS A 70 6.36 16.05 1.84
CA HIS A 70 5.42 16.26 2.95
C HIS A 70 5.62 15.28 4.11
N GLY A 71 6.58 14.36 4.03
CA GLY A 71 6.80 13.33 5.05
C GLY A 71 5.61 12.39 5.24
N LEU A 72 4.71 12.31 4.26
CA LEU A 72 3.56 11.41 4.32
C LEU A 72 3.93 10.01 3.84
N THR A 73 3.55 9.01 4.63
CA THR A 73 3.71 7.60 4.23
C THR A 73 2.49 6.77 4.64
N VAL A 74 2.43 5.57 4.09
CA VAL A 74 1.48 4.53 4.50
C VAL A 74 2.15 3.79 5.66
N LEU A 75 1.55 3.86 6.85
CA LEU A 75 2.17 3.38 8.09
C LEU A 75 2.50 1.88 8.05
N ASN A 76 1.61 1.08 7.45
CA ASN A 76 1.77 -0.35 7.29
C ASN A 76 2.35 -0.72 5.91
N SER A 77 3.13 0.17 5.27
CA SER A 77 3.66 -0.07 3.93
C SER A 77 4.63 -1.26 3.86
N PRO A 78 4.53 -2.11 2.82
CA PRO A 78 3.40 -2.20 1.90
C PRO A 78 2.17 -2.77 2.63
N GLY A 79 1.03 -2.09 2.52
CA GLY A 79 -0.22 -2.59 3.09
C GLY A 79 -0.78 -3.71 2.21
N THR A 80 -1.06 -4.88 2.77
CA THR A 80 -1.59 -6.04 2.05
C THR A 80 -3.11 -6.04 2.01
N ILE A 81 -3.67 -6.22 0.81
CA ILE A 81 -5.08 -6.52 0.57
C ILE A 81 -5.17 -7.95 0.03
N ASP A 82 -5.75 -8.84 0.83
CA ASP A 82 -5.90 -10.26 0.52
C ASP A 82 -6.94 -10.54 -0.57
N ALA A 83 -6.80 -11.68 -1.26
CA ALA A 83 -7.69 -12.03 -2.37
C ALA A 83 -9.14 -12.34 -1.96
N ASP A 84 -9.38 -12.72 -0.71
CA ASP A 84 -10.70 -12.95 -0.12
C ASP A 84 -11.26 -11.72 0.61
N TYR A 85 -10.51 -10.62 0.69
CA TYR A 85 -11.00 -9.37 1.25
C TYR A 85 -12.05 -8.74 0.33
N ARG A 86 -13.20 -8.36 0.90
CA ARG A 86 -14.30 -7.65 0.20
C ARG A 86 -14.72 -6.36 0.89
N GLY A 87 -13.97 -5.95 1.90
CA GLY A 87 -14.18 -4.66 2.54
C GLY A 87 -13.67 -3.50 1.69
N GLU A 88 -13.87 -2.30 2.20
CA GLU A 88 -13.36 -1.09 1.57
C GLU A 88 -11.83 -1.04 1.71
N ILE A 89 -11.12 -0.73 0.63
CA ILE A 89 -9.70 -0.41 0.72
C ILE A 89 -9.56 0.90 1.49
N ARG A 90 -8.90 0.85 2.65
CA ARG A 90 -8.60 2.01 3.48
C ARG A 90 -7.11 2.12 3.72
N VAL A 91 -6.62 3.35 3.76
CA VAL A 91 -5.19 3.65 3.80
C VAL A 91 -4.84 4.21 5.18
N ILE A 92 -3.91 3.58 5.89
CA ILE A 92 -3.39 4.11 7.16
C ILE A 92 -2.29 5.12 6.82
N LEU A 93 -2.66 6.38 6.63
CA LEU A 93 -1.68 7.44 6.42
C LEU A 93 -1.12 7.94 7.75
N VAL A 94 0.19 8.17 7.78
CA VAL A 94 0.91 8.79 8.89
C VAL A 94 1.73 9.97 8.37
N ASN A 95 1.76 11.05 9.14
CA ASN A 95 2.61 12.20 8.88
C ASN A 95 3.87 12.13 9.73
N LEU A 96 5.02 11.91 9.08
CA LEU A 96 6.33 11.86 9.73
C LEU A 96 7.10 13.18 9.63
N SER A 97 6.49 14.23 9.06
CA SER A 97 7.08 15.58 9.02
C SER A 97 6.79 16.36 10.31
N SER A 98 7.40 17.54 10.41
CA SER A 98 7.13 18.52 11.47
C SER A 98 5.97 19.47 11.17
N GLU A 99 5.41 19.42 9.96
CA GLU A 99 4.35 20.32 9.51
C GLU A 99 3.01 19.58 9.39
N PRO A 100 1.86 20.22 9.69
CA PRO A 100 0.57 19.61 9.41
C PRO A 100 0.34 19.44 7.90
N PHE A 101 -0.35 18.37 7.52
CA PHE A 101 -0.77 18.13 6.14
C PHE A 101 -2.29 18.00 6.07
N THR A 102 -2.94 18.71 5.15
CA THR A 102 -4.39 18.62 4.94
C THR A 102 -4.66 17.72 3.75
N ILE A 103 -5.32 16.60 3.98
CA ILE A 103 -5.83 15.70 2.93
C ILE A 103 -7.15 16.25 2.45
N GLN A 104 -7.28 16.43 1.13
CA GLN A 104 -8.51 16.85 0.49
C GLN A 104 -9.21 15.69 -0.22
N ASN A 105 -10.53 15.79 -0.38
CA ASN A 105 -11.28 14.83 -1.16
C ASN A 105 -10.75 14.75 -2.61
N GLY A 106 -10.57 13.53 -3.12
CA GLY A 106 -10.04 13.28 -4.46
C GLY A 106 -8.52 13.38 -4.58
N GLU A 107 -7.81 13.75 -3.51
CA GLU A 107 -6.36 13.77 -3.52
C GLU A 107 -5.78 12.37 -3.66
N ARG A 108 -4.74 12.22 -4.49
CA ARG A 108 -4.04 10.95 -4.69
C ARG A 108 -3.08 10.69 -3.53
N ILE A 109 -3.47 9.82 -2.60
CA ILE A 109 -2.81 9.64 -1.30
C ILE A 109 -1.83 8.48 -1.24
N CYS A 110 -2.03 7.45 -2.06
CA CYS A 110 -1.16 6.27 -2.13
C CYS A 110 -1.23 5.68 -3.54
N GLN A 111 -0.49 4.60 -3.79
CA GLN A 111 -0.56 3.83 -5.02
C GLN A 111 -0.77 2.34 -4.70
N MET A 112 -1.47 1.64 -5.58
CA MET A 112 -1.74 0.21 -5.47
C MET A 112 -1.00 -0.56 -6.55
N VAL A 113 -0.23 -1.58 -6.16
CA VAL A 113 0.43 -2.52 -7.08
C VAL A 113 -0.20 -3.90 -6.90
N ILE A 114 -0.61 -4.56 -7.97
CA ILE A 114 -1.07 -5.95 -7.90
C ILE A 114 0.13 -6.88 -8.07
N ALA A 115 0.36 -7.75 -7.09
CA ALA A 115 1.52 -8.64 -7.05
C ALA A 115 1.07 -10.10 -6.94
N ALA A 116 1.73 -10.99 -7.67
CA ALA A 116 1.58 -12.42 -7.46
C ALA A 116 2.36 -12.86 -6.21
N HIS A 117 1.81 -13.81 -5.45
CA HIS A 117 2.48 -14.40 -4.31
C HIS A 117 2.37 -15.92 -4.33
N ALA A 118 3.32 -16.60 -3.70
CA ALA A 118 3.24 -18.02 -3.46
C ALA A 118 2.41 -18.31 -2.20
N THR A 119 1.76 -19.46 -2.17
CA THR A 119 1.26 -20.07 -0.91
C THR A 119 2.25 -21.18 -0.55
N VAL A 120 2.68 -21.23 0.71
CA VAL A 120 3.65 -22.23 1.17
C VAL A 120 2.97 -23.26 2.07
N GLU A 121 3.51 -24.47 2.06
CA GLU A 121 3.27 -25.49 3.08
C GLU A 121 4.58 -25.67 3.86
N TRP A 122 4.49 -25.86 5.17
CA TRP A 122 5.67 -25.99 6.03
C TRP A 122 6.11 -27.45 6.12
N GLU A 123 7.41 -27.70 5.97
CA GLU A 123 8.07 -28.97 6.28
C GLU A 123 9.01 -28.74 7.47
N GLU A 124 8.66 -29.28 8.63
CA GLU A 124 9.46 -29.15 9.86
C GLU A 124 10.64 -30.13 9.82
N VAL A 125 11.87 -29.63 9.97
CA VAL A 125 13.12 -30.39 9.87
C VAL A 125 14.12 -29.99 10.96
N ASP A 126 15.02 -30.90 11.33
CA ASP A 126 16.07 -30.65 12.34
C ASP A 126 17.23 -29.80 11.82
N THR A 127 17.47 -29.79 10.50
CA THR A 127 18.59 -29.08 9.85
C THR A 127 18.20 -28.53 8.49
N ILE A 128 18.80 -27.39 8.10
CA ILE A 128 18.72 -26.80 6.75
C ILE A 128 20.12 -26.71 6.13
N ASP A 129 20.21 -26.68 4.80
CA ASP A 129 21.49 -26.63 4.07
C ASP A 129 22.28 -25.33 4.35
N GLU A 130 23.62 -25.44 4.31
CA GLU A 130 24.51 -24.29 4.40
C GLU A 130 24.57 -23.51 3.08
N THR A 131 24.67 -22.18 3.19
CA THR A 131 24.90 -21.29 2.04
C THR A 131 26.05 -20.34 2.32
N THR A 132 26.64 -19.75 1.28
CA THR A 132 27.71 -18.74 1.43
C THR A 132 27.31 -17.57 2.34
N ARG A 133 26.01 -17.22 2.39
CA ARG A 133 25.49 -16.16 3.27
C ARG A 133 25.28 -16.64 4.71
N GLY A 134 24.86 -17.89 4.90
CA GLY A 134 24.57 -18.47 6.22
C GLY A 134 23.69 -17.56 7.08
N ALA A 135 24.10 -17.33 8.33
CA ALA A 135 23.41 -16.44 9.28
C ALA A 135 23.69 -14.93 9.08
N GLY A 136 24.35 -14.51 7.99
CA GLY A 136 24.68 -13.12 7.70
C GLY A 136 23.45 -12.24 7.40
N GLY A 137 23.21 -11.21 8.23
CA GLY A 137 22.10 -10.25 8.12
C GLY A 137 22.49 -8.83 8.54
N PHE A 138 21.56 -7.87 8.50
CA PHE A 138 21.72 -6.51 9.05
C PHE A 138 23.00 -5.76 8.60
N GLY A 139 23.28 -5.73 7.30
CA GLY A 139 24.46 -5.06 6.76
C GLY A 139 25.73 -5.91 6.73
N HIS A 140 25.64 -7.24 6.89
CA HIS A 140 26.82 -8.14 6.87
C HIS A 140 27.76 -8.05 5.64
N THR A 141 27.33 -7.43 4.54
CA THR A 141 28.16 -7.19 3.34
C THR A 141 28.66 -5.75 3.20
N GLY A 142 28.41 -4.87 4.17
CA GLY A 142 28.72 -3.43 4.09
C GLY A 142 29.30 -2.87 5.39
N LYS A 143 30.16 -1.84 5.26
CA LYS A 143 30.66 -1.02 6.37
C LYS A 143 29.55 -0.14 6.95
#